data_AF-A0A925ZUQ9-F1
#
_entry.id   AF-A0A925ZUQ9-F1
#
_cell.length_a   1.000
_cell.length_b   1.000
_cell.length_c   1.000
_cell.angle_alpha   90.00
_cell.angle_beta   90.00
_cell.angle_gamma   90.00
#
_symmetry.space_group_name_H-M   'P 1'
#
loop_
_entity.id
_entity.type
_entity.pdbx_description
1 polymer ?
#
loop_
_entity_poly.entity_id
_entity_poly.type
_entity_poly.pdbx_seq_one_letter_code
_entity_poly.pdbx_strand_id
1 'polypeptide(L)' 'MLSSNEPSQYTVGECVRVHKSVTTLPPLPGYVGTVKEVVVCYSDKTVGYNLSLTGDPRPNRVWFFFQHQLSGA' A
#
# COMPACT_ATOMS: atom_id res chain seq x y z
N MET A 1 -25.48 -0.82 -17.40
CA MET A 1 -25.22 -0.75 -15.95
C MET A 1 -24.26 -1.88 -15.57
N LEU A 2 -22.99 -1.56 -15.29
CA LEU A 2 -22.04 -2.48 -14.66
C LEU A 2 -21.32 -1.69 -13.56
N SER A 3 -22.02 -1.49 -12.44
CA SER A 3 -21.37 -1.09 -11.18
C SER A 3 -20.77 -2.35 -10.57
N SER A 4 -19.46 -2.31 -10.34
CA SER A 4 -18.76 -2.77 -9.14
C SER A 4 -17.25 -2.77 -9.45
N ASN A 5 -16.70 -1.58 -9.64
CA ASN A 5 -15.30 -1.37 -9.24
C ASN A 5 -15.35 -1.48 -7.72
N GLU A 6 -14.79 -2.55 -7.15
CA GLU A 6 -14.42 -2.53 -5.74
C GLU A 6 -13.57 -1.26 -5.55
N PRO A 7 -14.05 -0.26 -4.81
CA PRO A 7 -13.31 0.98 -4.67
C PRO A 7 -12.03 0.65 -3.92
N SER A 8 -10.91 1.19 -4.39
CA SER A 8 -9.65 1.14 -3.65
C SER A 8 -9.91 1.51 -2.19
N GLN A 9 -9.59 0.61 -1.27
CA GLN A 9 -9.92 0.77 0.15
C GLN A 9 -9.23 1.98 0.79
N TYR A 10 -8.05 2.35 0.27
CA TYR A 10 -7.24 3.45 0.75
C TYR A 10 -7.02 4.50 -0.35
N THR A 11 -6.80 5.75 0.05
CA THR A 11 -6.62 6.89 -0.85
C THR A 11 -5.23 7.53 -0.72
N VAL A 12 -4.80 8.30 -1.72
CA VAL A 12 -3.51 9.00 -1.67
C VAL A 12 -3.46 9.96 -0.49
N GLY A 13 -2.36 9.90 0.27
CA GLY A 13 -2.15 10.65 1.49
C GLY A 13 -2.57 9.91 2.77
N GLU A 14 -3.30 8.81 2.65
CA GLU A 14 -3.74 8.02 3.80
C GLU A 14 -2.60 7.22 4.41
N CYS A 15 -2.64 7.08 5.74
CA CYS A 15 -1.71 6.23 6.48
C CYS A 15 -2.28 4.82 6.62
N VAL A 16 -1.45 3.82 6.29
CA VAL A 16 -1.80 2.40 6.38
C VAL A 16 -0.72 1.63 7.11
N ARG A 17 -1.11 0.51 7.72
CA ARG A 17 -0.17 -0.46 8.31
C ARG A 17 0.10 -1.57 7.32
N VAL A 18 1.38 -1.95 7.19
CA VAL A 18 1.82 -3.09 6.41
C VAL A 18 1.79 -4.35 7.30
N HIS A 19 1.17 -5.40 6.79
CA HIS A 19 1.05 -6.66 7.51
C HIS A 19 2.41 -7.30 7.76
N LYS A 20 2.63 -7.78 8.99
CA LYS A 20 3.91 -8.36 9.42
C LYS A 20 4.25 -9.68 8.72
N SER A 21 3.33 -10.35 8.03
CA SER A 21 3.70 -11.55 7.26
C SER A 21 4.44 -11.23 5.96
N VAL A 22 4.41 -9.97 5.51
CA VAL A 22 5.09 -9.50 4.28
C VAL A 22 6.49 -8.96 4.62
N THR A 23 7.02 -9.31 5.80
CA THR A 23 8.30 -8.85 6.38
C THR A 23 9.56 -9.33 5.68
N THR A 24 9.51 -9.66 4.39
CA THR A 24 10.75 -9.64 3.58
C THR A 24 11.27 -8.21 3.38
N LEU A 25 10.51 -7.21 3.85
CA LEU A 25 11.01 -5.86 3.98
C LEU A 25 12.30 -5.87 4.82
N PRO A 26 13.38 -5.21 4.35
CA PRO A 26 14.56 -4.98 5.19
C PRO A 26 14.13 -4.32 6.50
N PRO A 27 14.92 -4.42 7.58
CA PRO A 27 14.53 -4.04 8.95
C PRO A 27 14.18 -2.55 9.04
N LEU A 28 12.96 -2.22 8.64
CA LEU A 28 12.42 -0.87 8.70
C LEU A 28 11.76 -0.70 10.07
N PRO A 29 12.03 0.41 10.76
CA PRO A 29 11.50 0.67 12.09
C PRO A 29 9.97 0.91 12.08
N GLY A 30 9.36 1.15 10.92
CA GLY A 30 7.94 1.42 10.77
C GLY A 30 7.25 0.48 9.78
N TYR A 31 6.25 -0.25 10.27
CA TYR A 31 5.24 -0.91 9.45
C TYR A 31 4.10 0.04 9.06
N VAL A 32 4.34 1.36 9.10
CA VAL A 32 3.36 2.38 8.73
C VAL A 32 3.86 3.07 7.48
N GLY A 33 3.00 3.19 6.49
CA GLY A 33 3.29 3.85 5.22
C GLY A 33 2.21 4.87 4.86
N THR A 34 2.61 5.89 4.11
CA THR A 34 1.68 6.83 3.49
C THR A 34 1.47 6.44 2.04
N VAL A 35 0.21 6.30 1.63
CA VAL A 35 -0.16 6.02 0.24
C VAL A 35 0.26 7.18 -0.64
N LYS A 36 1.11 6.90 -1.64
CA LYS A 36 1.55 7.85 -2.66
C LYS A 36 0.76 7.70 -3.95
N GLU A 37 0.38 6.46 -4.27
CA GLU A 37 -0.35 6.14 -5.49
C GLU A 37 -1.16 4.86 -5.29
N VAL A 38 -2.33 4.83 -5.91
CA VAL A 38 -3.21 3.65 -5.99
C VAL A 38 -3.08 3.08 -7.38
N VAL A 39 -2.71 1.80 -7.47
CA VAL A 39 -2.47 1.09 -8.73
C VAL A 39 -3.58 0.06 -8.90
N VAL A 40 -4.45 0.26 -9.90
CA VAL A 40 -5.55 -0.67 -10.20
C VAL A 40 -5.20 -1.49 -11.41
N CYS A 41 -5.17 -2.82 -11.25
CA CYS A 41 -4.99 -3.75 -12.36
C CYS A 41 -6.37 -4.18 -12.88
N TYR A 42 -6.74 -3.71 -14.07
CA TYR A 42 -8.07 -3.98 -14.63
C TYR A 42 -8.25 -5.42 -15.13
N SER A 43 -7.17 -6.14 -15.45
CA SER A 43 -7.23 -7.50 -15.98
C SER A 43 -7.55 -8.56 -14.91
N ASP A 44 -6.99 -8.42 -13.72
CA ASP A 44 -7.17 -9.36 -12.60
C ASP A 44 -7.97 -8.76 -11.43
N LYS A 45 -8.42 -7.51 -11.57
CA LYS A 45 -9.17 -6.73 -10.56
C LYS A 45 -8.41 -6.57 -9.23
N THR A 46 -7.09 -6.69 -9.24
CA THR A 46 -6.28 -6.45 -8.05
C THR A 46 -6.02 -4.96 -7.85
N VAL A 47 -5.94 -4.55 -6.58
CA VAL A 47 -5.55 -3.20 -6.19
C VAL A 47 -4.23 -3.28 -5.42
N GLY A 48 -3.26 -2.51 -5.89
CA GLY A 48 -1.97 -2.30 -5.29
C GLY A 48 -1.75 -0.85 -4.86
N TYR A 49 -0.76 -0.65 -4.01
CA TYR A 49 -0.47 0.63 -3.38
C TYR A 49 1.03 0.87 -3.33
N ASN A 50 1.40 2.06 -3.79
CA ASN A 50 2.75 2.58 -3.68
C ASN A 50 2.83 3.41 -2.39
N LEU A 51 3.66 2.98 -1.43
CA LEU A 51 3.80 3.58 -0.11
C LEU A 51 5.19 4.19 0.09
N SER A 52 5.25 5.34 0.76
CA SER A 52 6.47 5.77 1.46
C SER A 52 6.41 5.29 2.91
N LEU A 53 7.38 4.49 3.35
CA LEU A 53 7.39 3.93 4.70
C LEU A 53 8.02 4.88 5.71
N THR A 54 7.38 5.05 6.87
CA THR A 54 7.90 5.86 7.97
C THR A 54 9.21 5.26 8.48
N GLY A 55 10.26 6.09 8.56
CA GLY A 55 11.57 5.68 9.02
C GLY A 55 12.42 4.93 8.00
N ASP A 56 12.02 4.86 6.72
CA ASP A 56 12.93 4.46 5.64
C ASP A 56 13.98 5.56 5.40
N PRO A 57 15.29 5.29 5.60
CA PRO A 57 16.33 6.31 5.45
C PRO A 57 16.64 6.64 3.99
N ARG A 58 16.10 5.87 3.03
CA ARG A 58 16.33 6.10 1.60
C ARG A 58 15.32 7.14 1.09
N PRO A 59 15.78 8.35 0.71
CA PRO A 59 14.88 9.36 0.18
C PRO A 59 14.24 8.84 -1.12
N ASN A 60 12.96 9.15 -1.30
CA ASN A 60 12.16 8.82 -2.50
C ASN A 60 11.93 7.33 -2.77
N ARG A 61 12.33 6.42 -1.86
CA ARG A 61 12.00 5.01 -2.03
C ARG A 61 10.50 4.79 -1.85
N VAL A 62 9.91 4.12 -2.83
CA VAL A 62 8.51 3.68 -2.79
C VAL A 62 8.48 2.16 -2.72
N TRP A 63 7.50 1.66 -1.97
CA TRP A 63 7.26 0.24 -1.79
C TRP A 63 5.89 -0.14 -2.31
N PHE A 64 5.81 -1.23 -3.06
CA PHE A 64 4.56 -1.72 -3.61
C PHE A 64 3.98 -2.82 -2.73
N PHE A 65 2.68 -2.71 -2.39
CA PHE A 65 1.94 -3.71 -1.64
C PHE A 65 0.55 -3.93 -2.23
N PHE A 66 0.02 -5.13 -2.08
CA PHE A 66 -1.37 -5.43 -2.41
C PHE A 66 -2.32 -5.01 -1.28
N GLN A 67 -3.58 -4.72 -1.61
CA GLN A 67 -4.60 -4.33 -0.63
C GLN A 67 -4.69 -5.27 0.58
N HIS A 68 -4.67 -6.59 0.36
CA HIS A 68 -4.77 -7.60 1.43
C HIS A 68 -3.54 -7.62 2.37
N GLN A 69 -2.47 -6.93 2.02
CA GLN A 69 -1.25 -6.79 2.82
C GLN A 69 -1.29 -5.55 3.71
N LEU A 70 -2.37 -4.77 3.64
CA LEU A 70 -2.52 -3.51 4.34
C LEU A 70 -3.71 -3.56 5.30
N SER A 71 -3.66 -2.73 6.34
CA SER A 71 -4.78 -2.43 7.22
C SER A 71 -4.83 -0.93 7.52
N GLY A 72 -5.97 -0.44 8.00
CA GLY A 72 -6.06 0.94 8.50
C GLY A 72 -5.04 1.19 9.63
N ALA A 73 -4.49 2.41 9.68
CA ALA A 73 -3.49 2.80 10.67
C ALA A 73 -4.08 3.14 12.04
#